data_AF-A0A7Y9J7R2-F1
#
_entry.id   AF-A0A7Y9J7R2-F1
#
_cell.length_a   1.000
_cell.length_b   1.000
_cell.length_c   1.000
_cell.angle_alpha   90.00
_cell.angle_beta   90.00
_cell.angle_gamma   90.00
#
_symmetry.space_group_name_H-M   'P 1'
#
loop_
_entity.id
_entity.type
_entity.pdbx_description
1 polymer ?
#
loop_
_entity_poly.entity_id
_entity_poly.type
_entity_poly.pdbx_seq_one_letter_code
_entity_poly.pdbx_strand_id
1 'polypeptide(L)'
;MVASGADVAVVGGLRVAVEDLWGAGAVLSTLVGGRASPEASVAAAAFAAIRPRLGEEMRACSSGRELSGLGFADDVAVASELDTSSVVPSLVDGVFRPA
;
A
#
# COMPACT_ATOMS: atom_id res chain seq x y z
N MET A 1 -4.88 -19.18 -12.78
CA MET A 1 -3.72 -19.50 -11.92
C MET A 1 -4.10 -19.08 -10.51
N VAL A 2 -4.66 -20.00 -9.73
CA VAL A 2 -5.06 -19.76 -8.34
C VAL A 2 -3.96 -20.41 -7.51
N ALA A 3 -3.05 -19.61 -6.96
CA ALA A 3 -2.15 -20.09 -5.91
C ALA A 3 -2.96 -20.07 -4.61
N SER A 4 -3.61 -21.19 -4.33
CA SER A 4 -3.98 -21.56 -2.96
C SER A 4 -2.68 -21.94 -2.25
N GLY A 5 -2.16 -21.05 -1.42
CA GLY A 5 -0.94 -21.27 -0.66
C GLY A 5 -0.36 -19.94 -0.20
N ALA A 6 -0.04 -19.84 1.09
CA ALA A 6 0.54 -18.67 1.73
C ALA A 6 1.99 -18.36 1.27
N ASP A 7 2.38 -18.77 0.07
CA ASP A 7 3.64 -18.39 -0.55
C ASP A 7 3.44 -17.07 -1.28
N VAL A 8 3.83 -15.98 -0.60
CA VAL A 8 3.99 -14.68 -1.25
C VAL A 8 4.98 -14.88 -2.40
N ALA A 9 4.61 -14.52 -3.62
CA ALA A 9 5.51 -14.60 -4.75
C ALA A 9 6.80 -13.83 -4.44
N VAL A 10 7.91 -14.56 -4.29
CA VAL A 10 9.25 -13.99 -4.10
C VAL A 10 9.90 -13.88 -5.47
N VAL A 11 10.15 -12.67 -5.94
CA VAL A 11 10.86 -12.40 -7.20
C VAL A 11 12.23 -11.82 -6.84
N GLY A 12 13.30 -12.56 -7.11
CA GLY A 12 14.67 -12.09 -6.86
C GLY A 12 14.98 -11.80 -5.38
N GLY A 13 14.29 -12.45 -4.44
CA GLY A 13 14.44 -12.21 -3.00
C GLY A 13 13.52 -11.12 -2.43
N LEU A 14 12.75 -10.42 -3.28
CA LEU A 14 11.75 -9.45 -2.85
C LEU A 14 10.37 -10.08 -2.80
N ARG A 15 9.60 -9.76 -1.76
CA ARG A 15 8.19 -10.14 -1.64
C ARG A 15 7.33 -9.12 -2.38
N VAL A 16 6.28 -9.58 -3.06
CA VAL A 16 5.21 -8.67 -3.50
C VAL A 16 4.47 -8.19 -2.24
N ALA A 17 4.58 -6.89 -1.96
CA ALA A 17 3.88 -6.22 -0.88
C ALA A 17 2.46 -5.84 -1.34
N VAL A 18 1.44 -6.36 -0.65
CA VAL A 18 0.04 -6.07 -0.99
C VAL A 18 -0.35 -4.65 -0.57
N GLU A 19 0.25 -4.17 0.52
CA GLU A 19 0.14 -2.83 1.05
C GLU A 19 0.68 -1.78 0.07
N ASP A 20 1.77 -2.07 -0.66
CA ASP A 20 2.29 -1.17 -1.69
C ASP A 20 1.30 -1.05 -2.86
N LEU A 21 0.68 -2.17 -3.25
CA LEU A 21 -0.37 -2.18 -4.29
C LEU A 21 -1.60 -1.37 -3.85
N TRP A 22 -2.01 -1.50 -2.59
CA TRP A 22 -3.12 -0.71 -2.03
C TRP A 22 -2.78 0.77 -1.95
N GLY A 23 -1.57 1.12 -1.52
CA GLY A 23 -1.08 2.51 -1.47
C GLY A 23 -1.05 3.16 -2.86
N ALA A 24 -0.53 2.44 -3.87
CA ALA A 24 -0.61 2.88 -5.25
C ALA A 24 -2.06 3.05 -5.72
N GLY A 25 -2.93 2.11 -5.36
CA GLY A 25 -4.36 2.16 -5.66
C GLY A 25 -5.06 3.36 -5.05
N ALA A 26 -4.70 3.77 -3.83
CA ALA A 26 -5.23 4.95 -3.17
C ALA A 26 -4.96 6.21 -4.00
N VAL A 27 -3.71 6.42 -4.43
CA VAL A 27 -3.31 7.56 -5.27
C VAL A 27 -3.97 7.48 -6.66
N LEU A 28 -3.95 6.32 -7.30
CA LEU A 28 -4.49 6.16 -8.65
C LEU A 28 -6.01 6.33 -8.70
N SER A 29 -6.72 5.97 -7.62
CA SER A 29 -8.19 6.12 -7.54
C SER A 29 -8.66 7.56 -7.60
N THR A 30 -7.78 8.54 -7.33
CA THR A 30 -8.11 9.97 -7.36
C THR A 30 -7.74 10.65 -8.68
N LEU A 31 -7.04 9.97 -9.59
CA LEU A 31 -6.62 10.55 -10.87
C LEU A 31 -7.77 10.52 -11.88
N VAL A 32 -8.31 11.70 -12.21
CA VAL A 32 -9.40 11.86 -13.19
C VAL A 32 -8.83 12.23 -14.57
N GLY A 33 -9.35 11.63 -15.63
CA GLY A 33 -9.10 12.06 -17.02
C GLY A 33 -7.90 11.44 -17.72
N GLY A 34 -7.17 10.53 -17.08
CA GLY A 34 -6.08 9.76 -17.71
C GLY A 34 -6.53 8.40 -18.26
N ARG A 35 -5.78 7.84 -19.21
CA ARG A 35 -5.91 6.42 -19.59
C ARG A 35 -5.14 5.58 -18.58
N ALA A 36 -5.84 4.79 -17.76
CA ALA A 36 -5.20 3.84 -16.87
C ALA A 36 -4.63 2.66 -17.67
N SER A 37 -3.42 2.22 -17.32
CA SER A 37 -2.94 0.90 -17.74
C SER A 37 -3.74 -0.20 -17.00
N PRO A 38 -3.68 -1.46 -17.46
CA PRO A 38 -4.26 -2.58 -16.73
C PRO A 38 -3.77 -2.66 -15.27
N GLU A 39 -2.48 -2.45 -15.03
CA GLU A 39 -1.87 -2.50 -13.69
C GLU A 39 -2.42 -1.38 -12.79
N ALA A 40 -2.54 -0.16 -13.32
CA ALA A 40 -3.13 0.96 -12.59
C ALA A 40 -4.60 0.70 -12.23
N SER A 41 -5.34 0.06 -13.16
CA SER A 41 -6.74 -0.32 -12.94
C SER A 41 -6.87 -1.40 -11.85
N VAL A 42 -5.96 -2.38 -11.84
CA VAL A 42 -5.89 -3.42 -10.80
C VAL A 42 -5.58 -2.82 -9.44
N ALA A 43 -4.59 -1.92 -9.34
CA ALA A 43 -4.25 -1.26 -8.08
C ALA A 43 -5.44 -0.46 -7.52
N ALA A 44 -6.08 0.36 -8.34
CA ALA A 44 -7.26 1.15 -7.94
C ALA A 44 -8.41 0.26 -7.48
N ALA A 45 -8.69 -0.84 -8.20
CA ALA A 45 -9.70 -1.82 -7.82
C ALA A 45 -9.37 -2.53 -6.50
N ALA A 46 -8.11 -2.91 -6.30
CA ALA A 46 -7.64 -3.54 -5.07
C ALA A 46 -7.83 -2.62 -3.85
N PHE A 47 -7.46 -1.35 -3.97
CA PHE A 47 -7.70 -0.36 -2.92
C PHE A 47 -9.20 -0.15 -2.66
N ALA A 48 -10.00 0.01 -3.72
CA ALA A 48 -11.45 0.20 -3.57
C ALA A 48 -12.13 -0.95 -2.81
N ALA A 49 -11.69 -2.19 -3.03
CA ALA A 49 -12.22 -3.38 -2.36
C ALA A 49 -11.94 -3.39 -0.85
N ILE A 50 -10.77 -2.89 -0.42
CA ILE A 50 -10.35 -2.93 0.99
C ILE A 50 -10.62 -1.63 1.75
N ARG A 51 -10.83 -0.50 1.07
CA ARG A 51 -10.97 0.84 1.69
C ARG A 51 -11.94 0.88 2.88
N PRO A 52 -13.14 0.26 2.85
CA PRO A 52 -14.05 0.28 4.02
C PRO A 52 -13.48 -0.40 5.27
N ARG A 53 -12.48 -1.25 5.12
CA ARG A 53 -11.83 -2.06 6.17
C ARG A 53 -10.30 -1.89 6.13
N LEU A 54 -9.79 -0.75 5.63
CA LEU A 54 -8.36 -0.56 5.36
C LEU A 54 -7.48 -0.90 6.57
N GLY A 55 -7.83 -0.39 7.76
CA GLY A 55 -7.06 -0.68 8.97
C GLY A 55 -7.08 -2.17 9.38
N GLU A 56 -8.16 -2.90 9.10
CA GLU A 56 -8.21 -4.35 9.35
C GLU A 56 -7.31 -5.10 8.37
N GLU A 57 -7.38 -4.76 7.08
CA GLU A 57 -6.60 -5.40 6.02
C GLU A 57 -5.11 -5.08 6.16
N MET A 58 -4.74 -3.86 6.56
CA MET A 58 -3.36 -3.47 6.89
C MET A 58 -2.81 -4.25 8.09
N ARG A 59 -3.61 -4.49 9.14
CA ARG A 59 -3.18 -5.35 10.26
C ARG A 59 -3.08 -6.82 9.86
N ALA A 60 -3.91 -7.26 8.92
CA ALA A 60 -3.97 -8.65 8.50
C ALA A 60 -2.93 -9.03 7.43
N CYS A 61 -2.38 -8.07 6.68
CA CYS A 61 -1.37 -8.36 5.66
C CYS A 61 -0.06 -8.86 6.29
N SER A 62 0.81 -9.48 5.48
CA SER A 62 2.04 -10.13 5.97
C SER A 62 2.96 -9.16 6.70
N SER A 63 3.21 -7.97 6.15
CA SER A 63 4.05 -6.94 6.76
C SER A 63 3.41 -6.32 8.00
N GLY A 64 2.09 -6.10 8.00
CA GLY A 64 1.37 -5.59 9.17
C GLY A 64 1.43 -6.55 10.35
N ARG A 65 1.26 -7.86 10.10
CA ARG A 65 1.44 -8.89 11.14
C ARG A 65 2.88 -8.99 11.63
N GLU A 66 3.84 -8.88 10.73
CA GLU A 66 5.28 -8.88 11.06
C GLU A 66 5.63 -7.69 11.96
N LEU A 67 5.29 -6.46 11.56
CA LEU A 67 5.53 -5.25 12.36
C LEU A 67 4.80 -5.28 13.71
N SER A 68 3.55 -5.74 13.73
CA SER A 68 2.79 -5.89 14.97
C SER A 68 3.47 -6.91 15.91
N GLY A 69 3.97 -8.01 15.38
CA GLY A 69 4.74 -9.00 16.13
C GLY A 69 6.06 -8.48 16.70
N LEU A 70 6.62 -7.44 16.08
CA LEU A 70 7.81 -6.72 16.55
C LEU A 70 7.48 -5.58 17.54
N GLY A 71 6.20 -5.37 17.88
CA GLY A 71 5.76 -4.32 18.81
C GLY A 71 5.40 -2.98 18.17
N PHE A 72 5.34 -2.92 16.83
CA PHE A 72 5.03 -1.70 16.06
C PHE A 72 3.57 -1.66 15.57
N ALA A 73 2.62 -2.13 16.40
CA ALA A 73 1.20 -2.17 16.01
C ALA A 73 0.62 -0.76 15.80
N ASP A 74 1.08 0.24 16.57
CA ASP A 74 0.66 1.63 16.43
C ASP A 74 1.14 2.23 15.10
N ASP A 75 2.34 1.86 14.62
CA ASP A 75 2.84 2.30 13.32
C ASP A 75 1.98 1.75 12.17
N VAL A 76 1.49 0.51 12.28
CA VAL A 76 0.55 -0.07 11.31
C VAL A 76 -0.78 0.70 11.33
N ALA A 77 -1.24 1.14 12.49
CA ALA A 77 -2.44 1.96 12.61
C ALA A 77 -2.26 3.32 11.92
N VAL A 78 -1.14 4.01 12.18
CA VAL A 78 -0.80 5.29 11.53
C VAL A 78 -0.69 5.11 10.01
N ALA A 79 -0.03 4.06 9.53
CA ALA A 79 0.10 3.78 8.10
C ALA A 79 -1.23 3.48 7.38
N SER A 80 -2.29 3.19 8.14
CA SER A 80 -3.64 2.93 7.62
C SER A 80 -4.50 4.19 7.50
N GLU A 81 -4.01 5.33 7.97
CA GLU A 81 -4.72 6.60 7.89
C GLU A 81 -4.74 7.14 6.46
N LEU A 82 -5.87 7.72 6.06
CA LEU A 82 -6.03 8.34 4.75
C LEU A 82 -6.15 9.85 4.91
N ASP A 83 -5.46 10.58 4.02
CA ASP A 83 -5.56 12.03 3.90
C ASP A 83 -5.23 12.81 5.19
N THR A 84 -4.35 12.28 6.06
CA THR A 84 -3.97 12.93 7.34
C THR A 84 -2.77 13.88 7.25
N SER A 85 -2.06 13.87 6.11
CA SER A 85 -0.96 14.80 5.82
C SER A 85 -1.20 15.51 4.49
N SER A 86 -0.88 16.80 4.45
CA SER A 86 -0.86 17.62 3.23
C SER A 86 0.53 17.75 2.61
N VAL A 87 1.55 17.12 3.20
CA VAL A 87 2.95 17.22 2.76
C VAL A 87 3.24 16.18 1.68
N VAL A 88 3.83 16.62 0.56
CA VAL A 88 4.36 15.75 -0.50
C VAL A 88 5.88 15.89 -0.53
N PRO A 89 6.66 14.93 0.01
CA PRO A 89 8.10 15.04 0.03
C PRO A 89 8.72 15.03 -1.37
N SER A 90 9.61 15.97 -1.66
CA SER A 90 10.43 16.03 -2.87
C SER A 90 11.86 15.62 -2.58
N LEU A 91 12.43 14.77 -3.43
CA LEU A 91 13.84 14.37 -3.35
C LEU A 91 14.72 15.42 -4.04
N VAL A 92 15.47 16.18 -3.24
CA VAL A 92 16.39 17.22 -3.74
C VAL A 92 17.76 16.95 -3.16
N ASP A 93 18.78 16.81 -4.01
CA ASP A 93 20.16 16.57 -3.59
C ASP A 93 20.31 15.40 -2.58
N GLY A 94 19.57 14.30 -2.80
CA GLY A 94 19.62 13.10 -1.97
C GLY A 94 18.87 13.19 -0.63
N VAL A 95 18.13 14.26 -0.37
CA VAL A 95 17.35 14.45 0.88
C VAL A 95 15.89 14.76 0.55
N PHE A 96 14.97 14.10 1.25
CA PHE A 96 13.54 14.43 1.19
C PHE A 96 13.27 15.74 1.93
N ARG A 97 12.64 16.69 1.25
CA ARG A 97 12.17 17.96 1.81
C ARG A 97 10.65 18.10 1.61
N PRO A 98 9.92 18.75 2.52
CA PRO A 98 8.54 19.13 2.23
C PRO A 98 8.52 20.02 0.98
N ALA A 99 7.62 19.75 0.04
CA ALA A 99 7.37 20.60 -1.12
C ALA A 99 6.68 21.92 -0.71
#